data_AF-A0A1F4S1A4-F1
#
_entry.id   AF-A0A1F4S1A4-F1
#
_cell.length_a   1.000
_cell.length_b   1.000
_cell.length_c   1.000
_cell.angle_alpha   90.00
_cell.angle_beta   90.00
_cell.angle_gamma   90.00
#
_symmetry.space_group_name_H-M   'P 1'
#
loop_
_entity.id
_entity.type
_entity.pdbx_description
1 polymer ?
#
loop_
_entity_poly.entity_id
_entity_poly.type
_entity_poly.pdbx_seq_one_letter_code
_entity_poly.pdbx_strand_id
1 'polypeptide(L)'
;MVEIEKSIEEQIRKLSVMQYLIWQNKLPEGINWQAVQISFCYHLMKVPLEDKLSNLAFGILNVKLTELIKSYNLPTEIAELKRLEKEFRLTLGGQDYPVSDCSTINRLLEEEGSNLRLCSGFYGEHKFFIFGEASCKKVKDYLVYRFKSEVAVTPGCHLLVAAMVSGKNIFLRETSARFLFYQKWRDFFQSSEPRLFTVKPEINPDFLIGVNNRGEPDQKLIDKIKRVTLNQFEIKTEKDFKTKSKKFISSFMDNLFLHELNHNSAEKYIKDKELLSIAKASTVLDENILSHLLEVFTDWLPGDETKSPLGEMFKNKKLDQLSLYVADNWFFDSSFPEMEIFSALCLIPLFYNFKEGNFDWNALNSEIYDLGDKTLMGLYCEYFEKIALELKKIVEESEFVLVDRSINFRTISLYINDKIKNKNKNLNDEDYQVTYWSEVFNYLKQFSKSGCNKALSFLKKMETELKYDVIKRLNRPGETVGTLLISKTTEFVQAL
;
A
#
# COMPACT_ATOMS: atom_id res chain seq x y z
N MET A 1 24.34 -23.61 -9.47
CA MET A 1 24.30 -22.12 -9.50
C MET A 1 23.61 -21.53 -10.74
N VAL A 2 24.25 -21.37 -11.91
CA VAL A 2 23.70 -20.59 -13.06
C VAL A 2 22.42 -21.19 -13.69
N GLU A 3 22.21 -22.50 -13.59
CA GLU A 3 21.12 -23.19 -14.29
C GLU A 3 19.74 -23.03 -13.59
N ILE A 4 19.70 -23.12 -12.26
CA ILE A 4 18.47 -22.91 -11.47
C ILE A 4 17.99 -21.47 -11.60
N GLU A 5 18.91 -20.51 -11.47
CA GLU A 5 18.60 -19.08 -11.59
C GLU A 5 18.01 -18.74 -12.96
N LYS A 6 18.66 -19.21 -14.04
CA LYS A 6 18.18 -19.01 -15.40
C LYS A 6 16.82 -19.67 -15.64
N SER A 7 16.62 -20.87 -15.12
CA SER A 7 15.35 -21.59 -15.23
C SER A 7 14.21 -20.82 -14.57
N ILE A 8 14.42 -20.31 -13.34
CA ILE A 8 13.42 -19.48 -12.64
C ILE A 8 13.15 -18.20 -13.43
N GLU A 9 14.20 -17.50 -13.86
CA GLU A 9 14.08 -16.25 -14.61
C GLU A 9 13.27 -16.44 -15.90
N GLU A 10 13.57 -17.48 -16.68
CA GLU A 10 12.90 -17.76 -17.95
C GLU A 10 11.43 -18.13 -17.75
N GLN A 11 11.12 -18.98 -16.77
CA GLN A 11 9.74 -19.36 -16.45
C GLN A 11 8.91 -18.17 -15.99
N ILE A 12 9.47 -17.28 -15.14
CA ILE A 12 8.78 -16.07 -14.69
C ILE A 12 8.59 -15.11 -15.88
N ARG A 13 9.61 -14.88 -16.72
CA ARG A 13 9.46 -14.01 -17.91
C ARG A 13 8.35 -14.53 -18.85
N LYS A 14 8.28 -15.85 -19.06
CA LYS A 14 7.22 -16.48 -19.86
C LYS A 14 5.84 -16.21 -19.25
N LEU A 15 5.68 -16.43 -17.94
CA LEU A 15 4.45 -16.12 -17.23
C LEU A 15 4.08 -14.63 -17.33
N SER A 16 5.05 -13.73 -17.19
CA SER A 16 4.84 -12.28 -17.30
C SER A 16 4.28 -11.89 -18.66
N VAL A 17 4.81 -12.46 -19.76
CA VAL A 17 4.30 -12.20 -21.12
C VAL A 17 2.90 -12.78 -21.30
N MET A 18 2.63 -13.98 -20.78
CA MET A 18 1.28 -14.57 -20.79
C MET A 18 0.27 -13.66 -20.07
N GLN A 19 0.61 -13.21 -18.86
CA GLN A 19 -0.26 -12.34 -18.07
C GLN A 19 -0.47 -10.98 -18.75
N TYR A 20 0.57 -10.40 -19.35
CA TYR A 20 0.43 -9.18 -20.13
C TYR A 20 -0.62 -9.32 -21.24
N LEU A 21 -0.61 -10.42 -21.99
CA LEU A 21 -1.61 -10.71 -23.03
C LEU A 21 -3.03 -10.91 -22.47
N ILE A 22 -3.15 -11.62 -21.34
CA ILE A 22 -4.44 -11.81 -20.68
C ILE A 22 -5.02 -10.46 -20.24
N TRP A 23 -4.18 -9.61 -19.64
CA TRP A 23 -4.58 -8.35 -19.02
C TRP A 23 -4.88 -7.23 -20.04
N GLN A 24 -4.37 -7.33 -21.27
CA GLN A 24 -4.80 -6.46 -22.38
C GLN A 24 -6.31 -6.52 -22.64
N ASN A 25 -6.94 -7.67 -22.37
CA ASN A 25 -8.37 -7.87 -22.60
C ASN A 25 -9.21 -7.50 -21.38
N LYS A 26 -8.75 -7.90 -20.19
CA LYS A 26 -9.42 -7.60 -18.92
C LYS A 26 -8.38 -7.48 -17.82
N LEU A 27 -8.24 -6.28 -17.28
CA LEU A 27 -7.40 -6.00 -16.12
C LEU A 27 -7.99 -6.65 -14.87
N PRO A 28 -7.14 -7.14 -13.95
CA PRO A 28 -7.56 -7.38 -12.57
C PRO A 28 -8.05 -6.07 -11.94
N GLU A 29 -9.01 -6.18 -11.02
CA GLU A 29 -9.48 -5.05 -10.22
C GLU A 29 -8.30 -4.41 -9.46
N GLY A 30 -8.26 -3.08 -9.38
CA GLY A 30 -7.17 -2.34 -8.71
C GLY A 30 -5.88 -2.16 -9.51
N ILE A 31 -5.74 -2.76 -10.71
CA ILE A 31 -4.54 -2.63 -11.54
C ILE A 31 -4.72 -1.55 -12.63
N ASN A 32 -3.74 -0.66 -12.74
CA ASN A 32 -3.67 0.33 -13.82
C ASN A 32 -2.84 -0.18 -15.01
N TRP A 33 -3.43 -0.22 -16.21
CA TRP A 33 -2.75 -0.70 -17.42
C TRP A 33 -1.49 0.10 -17.78
N GLN A 34 -1.54 1.42 -17.63
CA GLN A 34 -0.38 2.28 -17.89
C GLN A 34 0.77 1.94 -16.93
N ALA A 35 0.48 1.67 -15.65
CA ALA A 35 1.49 1.26 -14.67
C ALA A 35 2.15 -0.09 -15.06
N VAL A 36 1.37 -1.02 -15.60
CA VAL A 36 1.89 -2.31 -16.13
C VAL A 36 2.81 -2.06 -17.33
N GLN A 37 2.38 -1.26 -18.32
CA GLN A 37 3.18 -0.96 -19.51
C GLN A 37 4.50 -0.26 -19.16
N ILE A 38 4.44 0.73 -18.25
CA ILE A 38 5.62 1.44 -17.75
C ILE A 38 6.59 0.45 -17.08
N SER A 39 6.08 -0.43 -16.22
CA SER A 39 6.90 -1.44 -15.54
C SER A 39 7.56 -2.39 -16.54
N PHE A 40 6.85 -2.77 -17.61
CA PHE A 40 7.43 -3.58 -18.68
C PHE A 40 8.53 -2.84 -19.44
N CYS A 41 8.38 -1.55 -19.74
CA CYS A 41 9.46 -0.78 -20.35
C CYS A 41 10.72 -0.80 -19.45
N TYR A 42 10.60 -0.59 -18.15
CA TYR A 42 11.77 -0.59 -17.27
C TYR A 42 12.36 -2.00 -17.04
N HIS A 43 11.54 -3.03 -16.84
CA HIS A 43 12.02 -4.39 -16.53
C HIS A 43 12.37 -5.22 -17.77
N LEU A 44 11.53 -5.19 -18.80
CA LEU A 44 11.72 -6.01 -19.99
C LEU A 44 12.73 -5.39 -20.95
N MET A 45 12.63 -4.07 -21.18
CA MET A 45 13.54 -3.35 -22.07
C MET A 45 14.82 -2.87 -21.36
N LYS A 46 14.90 -3.03 -20.03
CA LYS A 46 16.03 -2.58 -19.19
C LYS A 46 16.36 -1.09 -19.37
N VAL A 47 15.32 -0.27 -19.57
CA VAL A 47 15.49 1.20 -19.61
C VAL A 47 15.97 1.67 -18.23
N PRO A 48 16.96 2.58 -18.13
CA PRO A 48 17.36 3.17 -16.86
C PRO A 48 16.19 3.91 -16.18
N LEU A 49 15.98 3.70 -14.87
CA LEU A 49 14.85 4.31 -14.13
C LEU A 49 14.87 5.85 -14.16
N GLU A 50 16.06 6.43 -14.25
CA GLU A 50 16.30 7.87 -14.39
C GLU A 50 15.87 8.46 -15.74
N ASP A 51 15.62 7.63 -16.75
CA ASP A 51 15.19 8.08 -18.07
C ASP A 51 13.66 8.26 -18.13
N LYS A 52 13.19 9.22 -18.92
CA LYS A 52 11.76 9.37 -19.22
C LYS A 52 11.38 8.36 -20.30
N LEU A 53 10.23 7.71 -20.14
CA LEU A 53 9.68 6.89 -21.22
C LEU A 53 9.10 7.79 -22.31
N SER A 54 9.41 7.47 -23.57
CA SER A 54 8.85 8.13 -24.75
C SER A 54 7.83 7.23 -25.44
N ASN A 55 7.03 7.80 -26.35
CA ASN A 55 6.14 7.01 -27.22
C ASN A 55 6.90 5.94 -28.02
N LEU A 56 8.16 6.22 -28.37
CA LEU A 56 9.04 5.24 -29.02
C LEU A 56 9.31 4.04 -28.11
N ALA A 57 9.50 4.23 -26.81
CA ALA A 57 9.70 3.13 -25.86
C ALA A 57 8.51 2.16 -25.84
N PHE A 58 7.28 2.68 -25.89
CA PHE A 58 6.07 1.84 -25.98
C PHE A 58 5.95 1.12 -27.34
N GLY A 59 6.34 1.77 -28.43
CA GLY A 59 6.42 1.13 -29.75
C GLY A 59 7.42 -0.04 -29.77
N ILE A 60 8.60 0.16 -29.19
CA ILE A 60 9.63 -0.88 -29.07
C ILE A 60 9.17 -2.02 -28.15
N LEU A 61 8.46 -1.72 -27.06
CA LEU A 61 7.88 -2.73 -26.18
C LEU A 61 6.99 -3.71 -26.97
N ASN A 62 6.13 -3.22 -27.86
CA ASN A 62 5.26 -4.07 -28.68
C ASN A 62 6.05 -5.00 -29.62
N VAL A 63 7.14 -4.51 -30.20
CA VAL A 63 8.05 -5.33 -31.03
C VAL A 63 8.68 -6.42 -30.17
N LYS A 64 9.21 -6.07 -29.00
CA LYS A 64 9.86 -7.03 -28.08
C LYS A 64 8.89 -8.09 -27.58
N LEU A 65 7.66 -7.71 -27.25
CA LEU A 65 6.61 -8.65 -26.85
C LEU A 65 6.29 -9.62 -28.00
N THR A 66 6.18 -9.13 -29.23
CA THR A 66 5.93 -9.99 -30.40
C THR A 66 7.04 -11.03 -30.60
N GLU A 67 8.30 -10.64 -30.40
CA GLU A 67 9.44 -11.57 -30.41
C GLU A 67 9.32 -12.64 -29.32
N LEU A 68 9.00 -12.23 -28.09
CA LEU A 68 8.90 -13.15 -26.94
C LEU A 68 7.72 -14.10 -27.04
N ILE A 69 6.58 -13.64 -27.55
CA ILE A 69 5.40 -14.47 -27.81
C ILE A 69 5.76 -15.60 -28.76
N LYS A 70 6.51 -15.28 -29.83
CA LYS A 70 7.01 -16.28 -30.78
C LYS A 70 8.03 -17.21 -30.15
N SER A 71 9.01 -16.67 -29.39
CA SER A 71 10.06 -17.50 -28.79
C SER A 71 9.52 -18.47 -27.73
N TYR A 72 8.52 -18.06 -26.96
CA TYR A 72 7.89 -18.89 -25.94
C TYR A 72 6.79 -19.82 -26.49
N ASN A 73 6.51 -19.74 -27.81
CA ASN A 73 5.45 -20.47 -28.48
C ASN A 73 4.10 -20.36 -27.73
N LEU A 74 3.72 -19.11 -27.37
CA LEU A 74 2.49 -18.88 -26.61
C LEU A 74 1.26 -18.99 -27.52
N PRO A 75 0.16 -19.59 -27.03
CA PRO A 75 -1.08 -19.67 -27.79
C PRO A 75 -1.67 -18.27 -28.00
N THR A 76 -2.36 -18.09 -29.12
CA THR A 76 -3.07 -16.85 -29.45
C THR A 76 -4.43 -16.74 -28.74
N GLU A 77 -5.02 -17.86 -28.33
CA GLU A 77 -6.32 -17.92 -27.67
C GLU A 77 -6.22 -17.54 -26.18
N ILE A 78 -6.96 -16.51 -25.77
CA ILE A 78 -6.96 -16.00 -24.39
C ILE A 78 -7.44 -17.04 -23.38
N ALA A 79 -8.41 -17.88 -23.73
CA ALA A 79 -8.91 -18.93 -22.85
C ALA A 79 -7.82 -19.94 -22.47
N GLU A 80 -7.00 -20.32 -23.46
CA GLU A 80 -5.86 -21.23 -23.26
C GLU A 80 -4.75 -20.56 -22.44
N LEU A 81 -4.45 -19.28 -22.69
CA LEU A 81 -3.50 -18.53 -21.86
C LEU A 81 -3.93 -18.49 -20.39
N LYS A 82 -5.21 -18.25 -20.11
CA LYS A 82 -5.76 -18.28 -18.74
C LYS A 82 -5.64 -19.66 -18.09
N ARG A 83 -5.88 -20.73 -18.86
CA ARG A 83 -5.69 -22.11 -18.39
C ARG A 83 -4.24 -22.37 -18.00
N LEU A 84 -3.30 -22.02 -18.87
CA LEU A 84 -1.86 -22.13 -18.63
C LEU A 84 -1.41 -21.29 -17.43
N GLU A 85 -1.89 -20.05 -17.31
CA GLU A 85 -1.60 -19.19 -16.14
C GLU A 85 -2.08 -19.85 -14.85
N LYS A 86 -3.31 -20.40 -14.84
CA LYS A 86 -3.89 -21.07 -13.67
C LYS A 86 -3.11 -22.32 -13.28
N GLU A 87 -2.66 -23.09 -14.26
CA GLU A 87 -1.90 -24.33 -14.06
C GLU A 87 -0.43 -24.09 -13.75
N PHE A 88 0.13 -22.90 -14.06
CA PHE A 88 1.54 -22.60 -13.88
C PHE A 88 2.10 -22.99 -12.50
N ARG A 89 3.24 -23.69 -12.52
CA ARG A 89 4.07 -24.05 -11.37
C ARG A 89 5.52 -23.76 -11.77
N LEU A 90 6.37 -23.50 -10.77
CA LEU A 90 7.81 -23.40 -11.04
C LEU A 90 8.39 -24.80 -11.05
N THR A 91 8.97 -25.22 -12.17
CA THR A 91 9.59 -26.55 -12.31
C THR A 91 11.11 -26.42 -12.17
N LEU A 92 11.69 -27.00 -11.11
CA LEU A 92 13.14 -26.99 -10.85
C LEU A 92 13.64 -28.42 -10.67
N GLY A 93 14.63 -28.83 -11.48
CA GLY A 93 15.18 -30.20 -11.40
C GLY A 93 14.15 -31.32 -11.62
N GLY A 94 13.08 -31.04 -12.38
CA GLY A 94 11.97 -31.99 -12.62
C GLY A 94 10.92 -32.05 -11.50
N GLN A 95 11.04 -31.21 -10.47
CA GLN A 95 10.04 -31.08 -9.40
C GLN A 95 9.23 -29.80 -9.58
N ASP A 96 7.92 -29.89 -9.38
CA ASP A 96 6.99 -28.76 -9.47
C ASP A 96 6.75 -28.15 -8.09
N TYR A 97 7.00 -26.85 -7.99
CA TYR A 97 6.80 -26.05 -6.80
C TYR A 97 5.54 -25.17 -6.96
N PRO A 98 4.61 -25.21 -5.98
CA PRO A 98 3.47 -24.31 -5.99
C PRO A 98 3.90 -22.87 -5.71
N VAL A 99 3.10 -21.91 -6.19
CA VAL A 99 3.36 -20.47 -6.06
C VAL A 99 3.56 -20.04 -4.61
N SER A 100 2.86 -20.67 -3.67
CA SER A 100 2.96 -20.38 -2.24
C SER A 100 4.26 -20.84 -1.60
N ASP A 101 5.06 -21.69 -2.26
CA ASP A 101 6.26 -22.30 -1.70
C ASP A 101 7.55 -21.48 -1.93
N CYS A 102 7.44 -20.15 -1.78
CA CYS A 102 8.56 -19.24 -1.95
C CYS A 102 9.72 -19.54 -0.99
N SER A 103 9.41 -19.95 0.25
CA SER A 103 10.41 -20.21 1.29
C SER A 103 11.30 -21.40 0.94
N THR A 104 10.74 -22.48 0.38
CA THR A 104 11.53 -23.64 -0.05
C THR A 104 12.44 -23.28 -1.21
N ILE A 105 11.94 -22.56 -2.21
CA ILE A 105 12.75 -22.11 -3.36
C ILE A 105 13.88 -21.19 -2.88
N ASN A 106 13.61 -20.27 -1.97
CA ASN A 106 14.62 -19.38 -1.39
C ASN A 106 15.70 -20.14 -0.62
N ARG A 107 15.34 -21.19 0.12
CA ARG A 107 16.31 -22.06 0.80
C ARG A 107 17.19 -22.80 -0.21
N LEU A 108 16.61 -23.37 -1.27
CA LEU A 108 17.38 -24.03 -2.33
C LEU A 108 18.38 -23.06 -2.99
N LEU A 109 17.95 -21.84 -3.29
CA LEU A 109 18.81 -20.79 -3.82
C LEU A 109 19.96 -20.44 -2.86
N GLU A 110 19.68 -20.37 -1.56
CA GLU A 110 20.68 -20.13 -0.52
C GLU A 110 21.69 -21.28 -0.39
N GLU A 111 21.23 -22.53 -0.40
CA GLU A 111 22.08 -23.73 -0.38
C GLU A 111 23.00 -23.80 -1.59
N GLU A 112 22.54 -23.31 -2.75
CA GLU A 112 23.31 -23.19 -3.99
C GLU A 112 24.26 -21.97 -4.02
N GLY A 113 24.29 -21.15 -2.94
CA GLY A 113 25.11 -19.95 -2.85
C GLY A 113 24.64 -18.78 -3.73
N SER A 114 23.39 -18.81 -4.22
CA SER A 114 22.81 -17.72 -4.99
C SER A 114 22.55 -16.49 -4.11
N ASN A 115 22.71 -15.30 -4.69
CA ASN A 115 22.26 -14.04 -4.10
C ASN A 115 20.86 -13.63 -4.56
N LEU A 116 20.23 -14.42 -5.44
CA LEU A 116 18.88 -14.16 -5.92
C LEU A 116 17.84 -14.76 -4.96
N ARG A 117 16.72 -14.07 -4.80
CA ARG A 117 15.58 -14.53 -4.00
C ARG A 117 14.29 -14.36 -4.79
N LEU A 118 13.29 -15.12 -4.40
CA LEU A 118 11.95 -15.16 -4.97
C LEU A 118 10.94 -14.63 -3.94
N CYS A 119 10.14 -13.66 -4.36
CA CYS A 119 8.88 -13.33 -3.72
C CYS A 119 7.75 -13.86 -4.62
N SER A 120 6.77 -14.53 -4.06
CA SER A 120 5.63 -15.04 -4.82
C SER A 120 4.36 -15.13 -3.98
N GLY A 121 3.22 -15.11 -4.67
CA GLY A 121 1.91 -15.15 -4.04
C GLY A 121 0.80 -14.91 -5.06
N PHE A 122 -0.32 -14.41 -4.58
CA PHE A 122 -1.51 -14.17 -5.39
C PHE A 122 -1.99 -12.73 -5.24
N TYR A 123 -2.38 -12.12 -6.36
CA TYR A 123 -3.14 -10.89 -6.42
C TYR A 123 -4.52 -11.22 -7.02
N GLY A 124 -5.53 -11.29 -6.17
CA GLY A 124 -6.80 -11.92 -6.54
C GLY A 124 -6.59 -13.37 -6.99
N GLU A 125 -7.01 -13.70 -8.21
CA GLU A 125 -6.81 -15.03 -8.81
C GLU A 125 -5.47 -15.19 -9.56
N HIS A 126 -4.75 -14.08 -9.76
CA HIS A 126 -3.52 -14.06 -10.57
C HIS A 126 -2.29 -14.34 -9.71
N LYS A 127 -1.33 -15.07 -10.28
CA LYS A 127 -0.06 -15.36 -9.62
C LYS A 127 0.87 -14.18 -9.76
N PHE A 128 1.63 -13.85 -8.73
CA PHE A 128 2.71 -12.87 -8.88
C PHE A 128 4.06 -13.47 -8.47
N PHE A 129 5.11 -12.94 -9.08
CA PHE A 129 6.49 -13.27 -8.80
C PHE A 129 7.39 -12.03 -8.94
N ILE A 130 8.35 -11.91 -8.03
CA ILE A 130 9.53 -11.05 -8.15
C ILE A 130 10.74 -11.94 -7.92
N PHE A 131 11.67 -11.94 -8.87
CA PHE A 131 12.94 -12.64 -8.77
C PHE A 131 14.08 -11.65 -8.99
N GLY A 132 15.09 -11.66 -8.13
CA GLY A 132 16.13 -10.64 -8.13
C GLY A 132 17.12 -10.74 -6.99
N GLU A 133 18.18 -9.92 -7.03
CA GLU A 133 19.20 -9.90 -5.97
C GLU A 133 18.60 -9.32 -4.70
N ALA A 134 18.65 -10.06 -3.60
CA ALA A 134 18.14 -9.58 -2.32
C ALA A 134 19.05 -9.94 -1.15
N SER A 135 19.15 -9.02 -0.19
CA SER A 135 19.67 -9.35 1.14
C SER A 135 18.52 -9.81 2.04
N CYS A 136 18.74 -10.84 2.84
CA CYS A 136 17.79 -11.30 3.85
C CYS A 136 18.29 -10.94 5.26
N LYS A 137 17.39 -10.47 6.11
CA LYS A 137 17.64 -10.25 7.54
C LYS A 137 16.45 -10.76 8.34
N LYS A 138 16.71 -11.59 9.36
CA LYS A 138 15.70 -11.94 10.35
C LYS A 138 15.52 -10.80 11.35
N VAL A 139 14.29 -10.36 11.52
CA VAL A 139 13.89 -9.35 12.52
C VAL A 139 12.74 -9.95 13.32
N LYS A 140 13.08 -10.49 14.50
CA LYS A 140 12.20 -11.32 15.32
C LYS A 140 11.65 -12.51 14.53
N ASP A 141 10.34 -12.57 14.37
CA ASP A 141 9.61 -13.59 13.65
C ASP A 141 9.57 -13.34 12.14
N TYR A 142 9.95 -12.15 11.68
CA TYR A 142 9.91 -11.79 10.26
C TYR A 142 11.23 -12.08 9.55
N LEU A 143 11.12 -12.53 8.30
CA LEU A 143 12.21 -12.53 7.33
C LEU A 143 12.04 -11.34 6.40
N VAL A 144 13.00 -10.42 6.45
CA VAL A 144 12.97 -9.17 5.69
C VAL A 144 13.92 -9.31 4.51
N TYR A 145 13.38 -9.32 3.32
CA TYR A 145 14.11 -9.36 2.06
C TYR A 145 14.14 -7.96 1.46
N ARG A 146 15.34 -7.43 1.22
CA ARG A 146 15.53 -6.17 0.51
C ARG A 146 16.09 -6.46 -0.88
N PHE A 147 15.22 -6.40 -1.89
CA PHE A 147 15.60 -6.54 -3.29
C PHE A 147 16.36 -5.30 -3.75
N LYS A 148 17.63 -5.49 -4.12
CA LYS A 148 18.48 -4.43 -4.68
C LYS A 148 18.26 -4.26 -6.18
N SER A 149 17.98 -5.37 -6.87
CA SER A 149 17.68 -5.41 -8.29
C SER A 149 16.65 -6.49 -8.58
N GLU A 150 15.86 -6.30 -9.63
CA GLU A 150 14.80 -7.22 -10.07
C GLU A 150 15.15 -7.72 -11.47
N VAL A 151 15.29 -9.02 -11.65
CA VAL A 151 15.69 -9.64 -12.94
C VAL A 151 14.48 -10.13 -13.74
N ALA A 152 13.43 -10.61 -13.06
CA ALA A 152 12.18 -11.03 -13.64
C ALA A 152 11.01 -10.74 -12.69
N VAL A 153 9.93 -10.19 -13.24
CA VAL A 153 8.77 -9.70 -12.46
C VAL A 153 7.49 -9.90 -13.25
N THR A 154 6.42 -10.34 -12.60
CA THR A 154 5.08 -10.41 -13.20
C THR A 154 4.35 -9.06 -13.16
N PRO A 155 3.42 -8.78 -14.10
CA PRO A 155 2.60 -7.57 -14.12
C PRO A 155 1.95 -7.15 -12.78
N GLY A 156 1.56 -8.10 -11.93
CA GLY A 156 0.97 -7.82 -10.61
C GLY A 156 1.92 -7.19 -9.59
N CYS A 157 3.21 -7.20 -9.88
CA CYS A 157 4.25 -6.54 -9.09
C CYS A 157 4.80 -5.33 -9.83
N HIS A 158 3.94 -4.47 -10.38
CA HIS A 158 4.38 -3.25 -11.06
C HIS A 158 5.17 -2.30 -10.13
N LEU A 159 5.92 -1.37 -10.73
CA LEU A 159 6.88 -0.51 -10.02
C LEU A 159 6.27 0.49 -9.03
N LEU A 160 4.94 0.69 -9.06
CA LEU A 160 4.25 1.47 -8.03
C LEU A 160 4.11 0.75 -6.68
N VAL A 161 4.38 -0.56 -6.62
CA VAL A 161 4.36 -1.36 -5.37
C VAL A 161 5.78 -1.44 -4.83
N ALA A 162 6.07 -0.74 -3.73
CA ALA A 162 7.42 -0.67 -3.15
C ALA A 162 7.69 -1.72 -2.06
N ALA A 163 6.64 -2.27 -1.46
CA ALA A 163 6.74 -3.34 -0.47
C ALA A 163 5.63 -4.37 -0.67
N MET A 164 5.87 -5.57 -0.18
CA MET A 164 4.92 -6.67 -0.16
C MET A 164 5.09 -7.50 1.10
N VAL A 165 3.98 -7.92 1.70
CA VAL A 165 3.97 -8.81 2.85
C VAL A 165 3.32 -10.14 2.47
N SER A 166 3.96 -11.25 2.81
CA SER A 166 3.43 -12.61 2.61
C SER A 166 3.74 -13.45 3.84
N GLY A 167 2.74 -13.57 4.72
CA GLY A 167 2.91 -14.17 6.04
C GLY A 167 3.99 -13.44 6.85
N LYS A 168 5.00 -14.18 7.32
CA LYS A 168 6.14 -13.63 8.07
C LYS A 168 7.27 -13.10 7.16
N ASN A 169 7.04 -12.96 5.85
CA ASN A 169 8.04 -12.42 4.93
C ASN A 169 7.66 -11.00 4.51
N ILE A 170 8.60 -10.06 4.65
CA ILE A 170 8.48 -8.69 4.17
C ILE A 170 9.46 -8.51 3.03
N PHE A 171 8.99 -8.06 1.87
CA PHE A 171 9.78 -7.85 0.68
C PHE A 171 9.79 -6.37 0.32
N LEU A 172 10.94 -5.72 0.45
CA LEU A 172 11.14 -4.31 0.12
C LEU A 172 11.88 -4.21 -1.22
N ARG A 173 11.41 -3.32 -2.10
CA ARG A 173 11.85 -3.25 -3.50
C ARG A 173 12.57 -1.94 -3.79
N GLU A 174 13.90 -1.99 -3.84
CA GLU A 174 14.72 -0.79 -4.11
C GLU A 174 14.50 -0.26 -5.53
N THR A 175 14.26 -1.14 -6.51
CA THR A 175 13.91 -0.74 -7.89
C THR A 175 12.62 0.09 -7.91
N SER A 176 11.57 -0.35 -7.23
CA SER A 176 10.31 0.40 -7.08
C SER A 176 10.50 1.72 -6.33
N ALA A 177 11.25 1.71 -5.22
CA ALA A 177 11.52 2.94 -4.47
C ALA A 177 12.29 3.98 -5.30
N ARG A 178 13.29 3.54 -6.08
CA ARG A 178 13.99 4.39 -7.05
C ARG A 178 13.02 4.92 -8.09
N PHE A 179 12.19 4.06 -8.67
CA PHE A 179 11.18 4.47 -9.65
C PHE A 179 10.23 5.53 -9.09
N LEU A 180 9.64 5.30 -7.92
CA LEU A 180 8.74 6.25 -7.25
C LEU A 180 9.44 7.60 -6.98
N PHE A 181 10.68 7.57 -6.50
CA PHE A 181 11.49 8.78 -6.34
C PHE A 181 11.62 9.54 -7.68
N TYR A 182 12.06 8.84 -8.73
CA TYR A 182 12.27 9.44 -10.04
C TYR A 182 10.99 9.92 -10.72
N GLN A 183 9.83 9.34 -10.42
CA GLN A 183 8.55 9.76 -10.99
C GLN A 183 7.92 10.91 -10.20
N LYS A 184 7.92 10.84 -8.86
CA LYS A 184 7.29 11.88 -8.01
C LYS A 184 8.11 13.16 -7.91
N TRP A 185 9.45 13.08 -8.00
CA TRP A 185 10.34 14.18 -7.61
C TRP A 185 11.14 14.80 -8.75
N ARG A 186 11.19 14.18 -9.93
CA ARG A 186 11.96 14.67 -11.08
C ARG A 186 11.41 15.96 -11.66
N ASP A 187 10.09 16.07 -11.76
CA ASP A 187 9.42 17.21 -12.40
C ASP A 187 9.63 18.52 -11.64
N PHE A 188 10.02 18.46 -10.36
CA PHE A 188 10.46 19.62 -9.59
C PHE A 188 11.63 20.37 -10.26
N PHE A 189 12.53 19.65 -10.94
CA PHE A 189 13.67 20.24 -11.66
C PHE A 189 13.33 20.63 -13.11
N GLN A 190 12.17 20.26 -13.63
CA GLN A 190 11.82 20.39 -15.05
C GLN A 190 10.57 21.25 -15.22
N SER A 191 10.78 22.54 -15.49
CA SER A 191 9.73 23.57 -15.51
C SER A 191 8.80 23.59 -16.74
N SER A 192 8.64 22.50 -17.51
CA SER A 192 7.95 22.65 -18.81
C SER A 192 7.30 21.41 -19.47
N GLU A 193 7.16 20.26 -18.81
CA GLU A 193 6.49 19.11 -19.45
C GLU A 193 5.41 18.45 -18.58
N PRO A 194 4.31 17.96 -19.18
CA PRO A 194 3.21 17.33 -18.47
C PRO A 194 3.63 16.00 -17.81
N ARG A 195 3.10 15.75 -16.61
CA ARG A 195 3.32 14.51 -15.84
C ARG A 195 2.87 13.29 -16.64
N LEU A 196 3.74 12.27 -16.76
CA LEU A 196 3.38 10.96 -17.33
C LEU A 196 2.29 10.25 -16.52
N PHE A 197 2.16 10.58 -15.23
CA PHE A 197 1.03 10.24 -14.37
C PHE A 197 0.08 11.43 -14.25
N THR A 198 -0.48 11.91 -15.36
CA THR A 198 -1.78 12.58 -15.31
C THR A 198 -2.83 11.50 -15.50
N VAL A 199 -3.12 10.75 -14.44
CA VAL A 199 -4.51 10.32 -14.27
C VAL A 199 -5.24 11.65 -14.15
N LYS A 200 -5.86 12.14 -15.23
CA LYS A 200 -6.84 13.22 -15.11
C LYS A 200 -7.98 12.60 -14.33
N PRO A 201 -8.14 12.91 -13.05
CA PRO A 201 -9.29 12.44 -12.31
C PRO A 201 -10.45 13.27 -12.82
N GLU A 202 -11.64 12.68 -12.89
CA GLU A 202 -12.84 13.48 -12.69
C GLU A 202 -12.76 13.98 -11.24
N ILE A 203 -12.14 15.15 -11.06
CA ILE A 203 -11.93 15.75 -9.74
C ILE A 203 -13.32 16.13 -9.22
N ASN A 204 -13.73 15.52 -8.12
CA ASN A 204 -14.92 15.96 -7.40
C ASN A 204 -14.56 17.25 -6.64
N PRO A 205 -15.13 18.41 -7.02
CA PRO A 205 -14.74 19.70 -6.44
C PRO A 205 -15.05 19.86 -4.95
N ASP A 206 -15.90 18.99 -4.39
CA ASP A 206 -16.26 18.99 -2.96
C ASP A 206 -15.23 18.25 -2.07
N PHE A 207 -14.25 17.57 -2.66
CA PHE A 207 -13.31 16.64 -2.00
C PHE A 207 -11.85 17.01 -2.23
N LEU A 208 -11.55 18.30 -2.14
CA LEU A 208 -10.26 18.80 -2.53
C LEU A 208 -9.55 19.42 -1.35
N ILE A 209 -8.63 18.67 -0.77
CA ILE A 209 -7.64 19.23 0.10
C ILE A 209 -6.32 19.41 -0.65
N GLY A 210 -5.71 20.58 -0.44
CA GLY A 210 -4.52 21.00 -1.16
C GLY A 210 -4.86 21.81 -2.39
N VAL A 211 -6.06 22.38 -2.50
CA VAL A 211 -6.45 23.20 -3.65
C VAL A 211 -6.56 24.68 -3.33
N ASN A 212 -6.29 25.53 -4.33
CA ASN A 212 -6.60 26.95 -4.25
C ASN A 212 -8.12 27.19 -4.14
N ASN A 213 -8.55 28.44 -3.93
CA ASN A 213 -9.96 28.83 -3.83
C ASN A 213 -10.85 28.48 -5.06
N ARG A 214 -10.31 27.78 -6.07
CA ARG A 214 -10.99 27.33 -7.29
C ARG A 214 -11.02 25.80 -7.45
N GLY A 215 -10.47 25.03 -6.51
CA GLY A 215 -10.45 23.57 -6.63
C GLY A 215 -9.26 22.99 -7.42
N GLU A 216 -8.15 23.72 -7.58
CA GLU A 216 -6.94 23.21 -8.24
C GLU A 216 -5.81 22.95 -7.23
N PRO A 217 -5.05 21.83 -7.30
CA PRO A 217 -3.92 21.58 -6.41
C PRO A 217 -2.98 22.80 -6.31
N ASP A 218 -2.64 23.23 -5.09
CA ASP A 218 -1.68 24.30 -4.80
C ASP A 218 -0.28 23.76 -5.09
N GLN A 219 -0.02 23.65 -6.39
CA GLN A 219 1.24 23.19 -6.94
C GLN A 219 2.42 23.97 -6.35
N LYS A 220 2.21 25.22 -5.93
CA LYS A 220 3.25 26.02 -5.29
C LYS A 220 3.58 25.49 -3.91
N LEU A 221 2.60 25.08 -3.09
CA LEU A 221 2.86 24.49 -1.78
C LEU A 221 3.54 23.11 -1.93
N ILE A 222 3.07 22.30 -2.88
CA ILE A 222 3.64 20.99 -3.22
C ILE A 222 5.11 21.12 -3.65
N ASP A 223 5.40 22.04 -4.58
CA ASP A 223 6.76 22.27 -5.05
C ASP A 223 7.66 22.85 -3.95
N LYS A 224 7.11 23.67 -3.05
CA LYS A 224 7.85 24.21 -1.90
C LYS A 224 8.22 23.11 -0.91
N ILE A 225 7.28 22.24 -0.51
CA ILE A 225 7.59 21.16 0.43
C ILE A 225 8.57 20.17 -0.19
N LYS A 226 8.44 19.86 -1.48
CA LYS A 226 9.42 19.03 -2.20
C LYS A 226 10.81 19.67 -2.21
N ARG A 227 10.90 20.97 -2.51
CA ARG A 227 12.17 21.72 -2.49
C ARG A 227 12.86 21.63 -1.14
N VAL A 228 12.11 21.95 -0.09
CA VAL A 228 12.62 21.96 1.28
C VAL A 228 13.09 20.56 1.67
N THR A 229 12.29 19.54 1.38
CA THR A 229 12.65 18.14 1.64
C THR A 229 13.93 17.75 0.89
N LEU A 230 14.01 18.00 -0.42
CA LEU A 230 15.20 17.70 -1.22
C LEU A 230 16.46 18.43 -0.68
N ASN A 231 16.30 19.65 -0.18
CA ASN A 231 17.39 20.40 0.46
C ASN A 231 17.91 19.71 1.74
N GLN A 232 17.04 19.08 2.54
CA GLN A 232 17.46 18.29 3.72
C GLN A 232 18.34 17.08 3.33
N PHE A 233 18.24 16.61 2.09
CA PHE A 233 19.08 15.55 1.51
C PHE A 233 20.22 16.08 0.63
N GLU A 234 20.50 17.39 0.66
CA GLU A 234 21.54 18.05 -0.14
C GLU A 234 21.34 17.92 -1.66
N ILE A 235 20.10 17.74 -2.10
CA ILE A 235 19.71 17.62 -3.50
C ILE A 235 19.19 18.98 -3.98
N LYS A 236 20.08 19.80 -4.58
CA LYS A 236 19.75 21.18 -4.98
C LYS A 236 19.59 21.36 -6.49
N THR A 237 20.15 20.43 -7.27
CA THR A 237 20.20 20.48 -8.74
C THR A 237 19.77 19.15 -9.36
N GLU A 238 19.43 19.15 -10.65
CA GLU A 238 19.15 17.90 -11.38
C GLU A 238 20.36 16.94 -11.35
N LYS A 239 21.58 17.48 -11.37
CA LYS A 239 22.80 16.67 -11.22
C LYS A 239 22.86 16.00 -9.85
N ASP A 240 22.54 16.72 -8.78
CA ASP A 240 22.45 16.14 -7.44
C ASP A 240 21.36 15.09 -7.37
N PHE A 241 20.21 15.32 -8.03
CA PHE A 241 19.10 14.38 -8.05
C PHE A 241 19.48 13.02 -8.62
N LYS A 242 20.36 12.99 -9.64
CA LYS A 242 20.89 11.76 -10.22
C LYS A 242 21.99 11.12 -9.36
N THR A 243 22.79 11.90 -8.64
CA THR A 243 24.03 11.42 -8.00
C THR A 243 23.97 11.28 -6.48
N LYS A 244 23.04 11.95 -5.80
CA LYS A 244 22.90 12.01 -4.33
C LYS A 244 21.60 11.40 -3.81
N SER A 245 20.79 10.79 -4.66
CA SER A 245 19.50 10.19 -4.28
C SER A 245 19.60 9.02 -3.29
N LYS A 246 20.78 8.41 -3.13
CA LYS A 246 20.98 7.22 -2.29
C LYS A 246 20.51 7.42 -0.84
N LYS A 247 20.83 8.55 -0.19
CA LYS A 247 20.39 8.83 1.19
C LYS A 247 18.87 8.98 1.28
N PHE A 248 18.28 9.68 0.31
CA PHE A 248 16.84 9.85 0.21
C PHE A 248 16.13 8.50 0.06
N ILE A 249 16.53 7.69 -0.93
CA ILE A 249 15.94 6.38 -1.20
C ILE A 249 16.09 5.46 0.00
N SER A 250 17.26 5.47 0.67
CA SER A 250 17.44 4.69 1.89
C SER A 250 16.49 5.13 2.99
N SER A 251 16.27 6.43 3.18
CA SER A 251 15.37 6.95 4.20
C SER A 251 13.90 6.61 3.90
N PHE A 252 13.49 6.69 2.64
CA PHE A 252 12.18 6.22 2.19
C PHE A 252 12.00 4.72 2.48
N MET A 253 12.99 3.91 2.13
CA MET A 253 12.98 2.45 2.36
C MET A 253 12.97 2.09 3.85
N ASP A 254 13.66 2.86 4.69
CA ASP A 254 13.67 2.64 6.14
C ASP A 254 12.30 2.98 6.76
N ASN A 255 11.63 4.04 6.29
CA ASN A 255 10.27 4.37 6.71
C ASN A 255 9.29 3.28 6.30
N LEU A 256 9.36 2.85 5.03
CA LEU A 256 8.54 1.76 4.51
C LEU A 256 8.80 0.46 5.28
N PHE A 257 10.05 0.12 5.55
CA PHE A 257 10.41 -1.04 6.35
C PHE A 257 9.74 -1.03 7.74
N LEU A 258 9.81 0.10 8.45
CA LEU A 258 9.20 0.23 9.76
C LEU A 258 7.68 0.16 9.68
N HIS A 259 7.07 0.73 8.64
CA HIS A 259 5.64 0.68 8.40
C HIS A 259 5.18 -0.78 8.22
N GLU A 260 5.77 -1.50 7.28
CA GLU A 260 5.41 -2.90 7.00
C GLU A 260 5.61 -3.82 8.21
N LEU A 261 6.68 -3.60 8.97
CA LEU A 261 6.96 -4.35 10.19
C LEU A 261 5.93 -4.08 11.29
N ASN A 262 5.22 -2.96 11.22
CA ASN A 262 4.37 -2.45 12.28
C ASN A 262 2.87 -2.53 11.95
N HIS A 263 2.45 -3.23 10.88
CA HIS A 263 1.03 -3.44 10.55
C HIS A 263 0.22 -4.15 11.65
N ASN A 264 0.91 -4.80 12.59
CA ASN A 264 0.29 -5.41 13.77
C ASN A 264 0.25 -4.47 14.99
N SER A 265 0.56 -3.17 14.83
CA SER A 265 0.64 -2.24 15.96
C SER A 265 -0.66 -2.09 16.72
N ALA A 266 -1.79 -2.10 16.00
CA ALA A 266 -3.12 -1.97 16.58
C ALA A 266 -3.45 -3.08 17.59
N GLU A 267 -2.88 -4.28 17.44
CA GLU A 267 -3.14 -5.45 18.30
C GLU A 267 -2.81 -5.19 19.77
N LYS A 268 -1.84 -4.31 20.03
CA LYS A 268 -1.43 -3.93 21.38
C LYS A 268 -2.44 -3.02 22.09
N TYR A 269 -3.10 -2.16 21.31
CA TYR A 269 -3.95 -1.08 21.85
C TYR A 269 -5.43 -1.46 21.82
N ILE A 270 -5.83 -2.25 20.82
CA ILE A 270 -7.19 -2.76 20.69
C ILE A 270 -7.24 -4.15 21.35
N LYS A 271 -7.83 -4.21 22.55
CA LYS A 271 -7.85 -5.44 23.35
C LYS A 271 -8.75 -6.53 22.76
N ASP A 272 -9.79 -6.13 22.03
CA ASP A 272 -10.73 -7.06 21.42
C ASP A 272 -10.25 -7.48 20.01
N LYS A 273 -9.73 -8.70 19.93
CA LYS A 273 -9.22 -9.29 18.68
C LYS A 273 -10.31 -9.49 17.63
N GLU A 274 -11.57 -9.66 18.05
CA GLU A 274 -12.69 -9.77 17.12
C GLU A 274 -12.93 -8.42 16.42
N LEU A 275 -12.93 -7.32 17.18
CA LEU A 275 -13.07 -5.97 16.62
C LEU A 275 -11.95 -5.63 15.64
N LEU A 276 -10.71 -6.00 15.96
CA LEU A 276 -9.59 -5.85 15.05
C LEU A 276 -9.80 -6.66 13.75
N SER A 277 -10.29 -7.89 13.87
CA SER A 277 -10.56 -8.75 12.71
C SER A 277 -11.68 -8.19 11.82
N ILE A 278 -12.73 -7.64 12.43
CA ILE A 278 -13.80 -6.91 11.76
C ILE A 278 -13.23 -5.72 10.99
N ALA A 279 -12.37 -4.93 11.62
CA ALA A 279 -11.75 -3.76 11.00
C ALA A 279 -10.87 -4.15 9.79
N LYS A 280 -9.98 -5.14 9.95
CA LYS A 280 -9.15 -5.68 8.86
C LYS A 280 -10.02 -6.19 7.70
N ALA A 281 -11.09 -6.91 8.00
CA ALA A 281 -12.01 -7.48 7.00
C ALA A 281 -12.96 -6.46 6.34
N SER A 282 -13.17 -5.29 6.94
CA SER A 282 -14.13 -4.29 6.44
C SER A 282 -13.78 -3.74 5.05
N THR A 283 -12.52 -3.86 4.64
CA THR A 283 -12.00 -3.55 3.29
C THR A 283 -12.72 -4.30 2.17
N VAL A 284 -13.38 -5.42 2.46
CA VAL A 284 -14.25 -6.15 1.51
C VAL A 284 -15.46 -5.31 1.07
N LEU A 285 -15.96 -4.44 1.96
CA LEU A 285 -17.06 -3.53 1.65
C LEU A 285 -16.59 -2.45 0.69
N ASP A 286 -15.58 -1.70 1.13
CA ASP A 286 -14.84 -0.68 0.38
C ASP A 286 -13.64 -0.21 1.24
N GLU A 287 -12.76 0.62 0.69
CA GLU A 287 -11.82 1.40 1.50
C GLU A 287 -12.58 2.35 2.42
N ASN A 288 -12.26 2.35 3.71
CA ASN A 288 -13.07 3.03 4.71
C ASN A 288 -12.28 3.50 5.94
N ILE A 289 -12.96 4.18 6.85
CA ILE A 289 -12.34 4.79 8.02
C ILE A 289 -11.61 3.79 8.94
N LEU A 290 -12.07 2.54 9.05
CA LEU A 290 -11.38 1.53 9.85
C LEU A 290 -10.04 1.14 9.20
N SER A 291 -10.01 0.95 7.88
CA SER A 291 -8.75 0.67 7.18
C SER A 291 -7.79 1.86 7.25
N HIS A 292 -8.28 3.09 7.11
CA HIS A 292 -7.44 4.29 7.29
C HIS A 292 -6.86 4.39 8.70
N LEU A 293 -7.64 4.09 9.74
CA LEU A 293 -7.15 4.11 11.11
C LEU A 293 -6.10 3.02 11.36
N LEU A 294 -6.23 1.82 10.78
CA LEU A 294 -5.19 0.78 10.87
C LEU A 294 -3.86 1.24 10.26
N GLU A 295 -3.90 1.91 9.11
CA GLU A 295 -2.72 2.50 8.48
C GLU A 295 -2.11 3.62 9.34
N VAL A 296 -2.96 4.49 9.93
CA VAL A 296 -2.51 5.54 10.86
C VAL A 296 -1.83 4.92 12.09
N PHE A 297 -2.40 3.87 12.67
CA PHE A 297 -1.81 3.17 13.81
C PHE A 297 -0.49 2.50 13.43
N THR A 298 -0.36 2.02 12.21
CA THR A 298 0.89 1.45 11.68
C THR A 298 2.01 2.49 11.65
N ASP A 299 1.70 3.75 11.33
CA ASP A 299 2.69 4.84 11.30
C ASP A 299 2.99 5.46 12.67
N TRP A 300 1.98 5.56 13.53
CA TRP A 300 2.07 6.26 14.82
C TRP A 300 2.39 5.36 16.01
N LEU A 301 1.67 4.25 16.16
CA LEU A 301 1.67 3.48 17.40
C LEU A 301 2.69 2.33 17.33
N PRO A 302 3.57 2.12 18.32
CA PRO A 302 4.50 1.01 18.30
C PRO A 302 3.78 -0.29 18.63
N GLY A 303 4.05 -1.36 17.88
CA GLY A 303 3.64 -2.70 18.27
C GLY A 303 4.35 -3.21 19.54
N ASP A 304 4.07 -4.45 19.92
CA ASP A 304 4.57 -5.05 21.17
C ASP A 304 6.09 -4.98 21.31
N GLU A 305 6.78 -5.17 20.20
CA GLU A 305 8.23 -5.14 20.18
C GLU A 305 8.77 -4.25 19.03
N THR A 306 7.90 -3.75 18.15
CA THR A 306 8.25 -3.00 16.94
C THR A 306 8.15 -1.51 17.21
N LYS A 307 9.03 -0.72 16.59
CA LYS A 307 8.92 0.73 16.63
C LYS A 307 8.00 1.17 15.48
N SER A 308 7.18 2.18 15.72
CA SER A 308 6.49 2.87 14.65
C SER A 308 7.45 3.78 13.87
N PRO A 309 7.20 4.01 12.56
CA PRO A 309 7.94 4.96 11.75
C PRO A 309 8.08 6.33 12.42
N LEU A 310 6.95 6.93 12.85
CA LEU A 310 6.96 8.27 13.44
C LEU A 310 7.57 8.27 14.84
N GLY A 311 7.34 7.24 15.64
CA GLY A 311 7.99 7.08 16.93
C GLY A 311 9.52 7.06 16.82
N GLU A 312 10.07 6.39 15.80
CA GLU A 312 11.51 6.38 15.55
C GLU A 312 12.03 7.74 15.06
N MET A 313 11.26 8.46 14.23
CA MET A 313 11.62 9.81 13.80
C MET A 313 11.64 10.79 14.97
N PHE A 314 10.64 10.75 15.85
CA PHE A 314 10.50 11.68 16.98
C PHE A 314 11.56 11.42 18.04
N LYS A 315 11.78 10.16 18.39
CA LYS A 315 12.83 9.76 19.36
C LYS A 315 14.20 10.27 18.95
N ASN A 316 14.52 10.19 17.66
CA ASN A 316 15.83 10.58 17.12
C ASN A 316 15.84 12.01 16.56
N LYS A 317 14.73 12.75 16.64
CA LYS A 317 14.55 14.10 16.08
C LYS A 317 14.99 14.21 14.62
N LYS A 318 14.65 13.21 13.79
CA LYS A 318 15.07 13.12 12.38
C LYS A 318 14.21 13.99 11.48
N LEU A 319 14.55 15.28 11.42
CA LEU A 319 13.80 16.27 10.64
C LEU A 319 13.81 15.99 9.13
N ASP A 320 14.89 15.42 8.59
CA ASP A 320 14.98 15.03 7.18
C ASP A 320 13.98 13.92 6.83
N GLN A 321 13.90 12.85 7.65
CA GLN A 321 12.92 11.79 7.49
C GLN A 321 11.48 12.26 7.71
N LEU A 322 11.26 13.16 8.66
CA LEU A 322 9.95 13.74 8.89
C LEU A 322 9.50 14.62 7.72
N SER A 323 10.40 15.46 7.17
CA SER A 323 10.10 16.25 5.98
C SER A 323 9.74 15.37 4.78
N LEU A 324 10.47 14.25 4.59
CA LEU A 324 10.17 13.24 3.60
C LEU A 324 8.80 12.61 3.83
N TYR A 325 8.48 12.23 5.06
CA TYR A 325 7.19 11.65 5.41
C TYR A 325 6.04 12.61 5.09
N VAL A 326 6.14 13.89 5.45
CA VAL A 326 5.10 14.89 5.16
C VAL A 326 4.98 15.15 3.65
N ALA A 327 6.10 15.21 2.93
CA ALA A 327 6.12 15.51 1.49
C ALA A 327 5.70 14.33 0.62
N ASP A 328 5.99 13.09 1.04
CA ASP A 328 5.54 11.87 0.37
C ASP A 328 4.14 11.43 0.83
N ASN A 329 3.61 12.04 1.90
CA ASN A 329 2.24 11.81 2.32
C ASN A 329 1.29 12.19 1.18
N TRP A 330 0.46 11.23 0.80
CA TRP A 330 -0.18 11.14 -0.51
C TRP A 330 -1.11 12.31 -0.78
N PHE A 331 -1.58 12.98 0.26
CA PHE A 331 -2.24 14.28 0.30
C PHE A 331 -1.85 15.31 -0.78
N PHE A 332 -0.56 15.49 -1.05
CA PHE A 332 -0.08 16.59 -1.88
C PHE A 332 0.01 16.23 -3.37
N ASP A 333 0.10 14.94 -3.71
CA ASP A 333 0.34 14.49 -5.09
C ASP A 333 -0.68 13.45 -5.58
N SER A 334 -1.62 13.05 -4.73
CA SER A 334 -2.67 12.07 -5.04
C SER A 334 -3.98 12.76 -5.39
N SER A 335 -4.73 12.13 -6.30
CA SER A 335 -6.11 12.49 -6.62
C SER A 335 -7.13 11.50 -6.06
N PHE A 336 -6.66 10.48 -5.33
CA PHE A 336 -7.50 9.48 -4.70
C PHE A 336 -8.10 10.07 -3.41
N PRO A 337 -9.44 10.26 -3.33
CA PRO A 337 -10.07 10.84 -2.16
C PRO A 337 -9.81 10.07 -0.86
N GLU A 338 -9.58 8.76 -0.96
CA GLU A 338 -9.33 7.89 0.19
C GLU A 338 -7.97 8.19 0.85
N MET A 339 -6.97 8.51 0.03
CA MET A 339 -5.64 8.92 0.49
C MET A 339 -5.68 10.24 1.26
N GLU A 340 -6.64 11.11 0.98
CA GLU A 340 -6.82 12.37 1.69
C GLU A 340 -7.12 12.15 3.18
N ILE A 341 -8.04 11.21 3.49
CA ILE A 341 -8.45 10.92 4.87
C ILE A 341 -7.26 10.35 5.63
N PHE A 342 -6.61 9.31 5.08
CA PHE A 342 -5.44 8.70 5.68
C PHE A 342 -4.38 9.76 5.98
N SER A 343 -4.02 10.55 4.96
CA SER A 343 -3.04 11.61 5.11
C SER A 343 -3.41 12.64 6.18
N ALA A 344 -4.67 13.07 6.20
CA ALA A 344 -5.14 14.03 7.18
C ALA A 344 -5.03 13.48 8.61
N LEU A 345 -5.49 12.24 8.83
CA LEU A 345 -5.43 11.59 10.13
C LEU A 345 -3.97 11.40 10.59
N CYS A 346 -3.05 11.12 9.66
CA CYS A 346 -1.62 11.02 9.96
C CYS A 346 -0.95 12.37 10.25
N LEU A 347 -1.28 13.43 9.51
CA LEU A 347 -0.56 14.71 9.58
C LEU A 347 -1.12 15.69 10.61
N ILE A 348 -2.42 15.65 10.93
CA ILE A 348 -3.02 16.57 11.91
C ILE A 348 -2.36 16.43 13.30
N PRO A 349 -2.15 15.23 13.87
CA PRO A 349 -1.53 15.10 15.19
C PRO A 349 -0.09 15.62 15.19
N LEU A 350 0.61 15.49 14.06
CA LEU A 350 1.93 16.08 13.87
C LEU A 350 1.87 17.61 13.94
N PHE A 351 1.00 18.23 13.15
CA PHE A 351 0.89 19.68 13.06
C PHE A 351 0.22 20.34 14.26
N TYR A 352 -0.63 19.62 14.99
CA TYR A 352 -1.18 20.07 16.26
C TYR A 352 -0.07 20.40 17.27
N ASN A 353 1.00 19.60 17.23
CA ASN A 353 2.19 19.75 18.06
C ASN A 353 3.29 20.59 17.38
N PHE A 354 2.98 21.31 16.29
CA PHE A 354 3.88 22.25 15.63
C PHE A 354 3.46 23.70 15.92
N LYS A 355 4.31 24.43 16.66
CA LYS A 355 4.06 25.81 17.08
C LYS A 355 5.34 26.63 16.94
N GLU A 356 5.19 27.86 16.45
CA GLU A 356 6.30 28.82 16.35
C GLU A 356 7.55 28.26 15.64
N GLY A 357 7.31 27.49 14.56
CA GLY A 357 8.37 26.89 13.74
C GLY A 357 9.03 25.65 14.35
N ASN A 358 8.55 25.13 15.49
CA ASN A 358 9.15 23.99 16.18
C ASN A 358 8.12 22.93 16.53
N PHE A 359 8.56 21.66 16.52
CA PHE A 359 7.79 20.55 17.07
C PHE A 359 8.00 20.43 18.57
N ASP A 360 6.91 20.29 19.31
CA ASP A 360 6.95 19.78 20.68
C ASP A 360 7.14 18.26 20.63
N TRP A 361 8.41 17.84 20.61
CA TRP A 361 8.78 16.42 20.58
C TRP A 361 8.27 15.64 21.80
N ASN A 362 8.09 16.30 22.95
CA ASN A 362 7.57 15.62 24.13
C ASN A 362 6.08 15.36 23.95
N ALA A 363 5.31 16.34 23.51
CA ALA A 363 3.89 16.17 23.22
C ALA A 363 3.65 15.14 22.10
N LEU A 364 4.49 15.14 21.05
CA LEU A 364 4.46 14.11 19.99
C LEU A 364 4.75 12.70 20.52
N ASN A 365 5.66 12.55 21.49
CA ASN A 365 5.87 11.26 22.14
C ASN A 365 4.67 10.88 23.02
N SER A 366 4.04 11.83 23.71
CA SER A 366 2.81 11.54 24.48
C SER A 366 1.64 11.14 23.60
N GLU A 367 1.51 11.64 22.36
CA GLU A 367 0.54 11.11 21.37
C GLU A 367 0.74 9.60 21.12
N ILE A 368 1.96 9.08 21.30
CA ILE A 368 2.30 7.67 21.05
C ILE A 368 2.15 6.81 22.31
N TYR A 369 2.64 7.30 23.45
CA TYR A 369 2.78 6.50 24.68
C TYR A 369 1.70 6.77 25.73
N ASP A 370 1.06 7.95 25.69
CA ASP A 370 0.08 8.39 26.68
C ASP A 370 -1.30 8.57 26.01
N LEU A 371 -1.89 7.46 25.53
CA LEU A 371 -3.19 7.40 24.85
C LEU A 371 -4.40 7.71 25.75
N GLY A 372 -4.35 8.79 26.52
CA GLY A 372 -5.47 9.27 27.31
C GLY A 372 -6.40 10.17 26.50
N ASP A 373 -7.53 10.51 27.12
CA ASP A 373 -8.64 11.31 26.56
C ASP A 373 -8.25 12.69 26.02
N LYS A 374 -6.99 13.12 26.13
CA LYS A 374 -6.46 14.40 25.66
C LYS A 374 -5.79 14.33 24.28
N THR A 375 -5.26 13.16 23.89
CA THR A 375 -4.51 12.99 22.65
C THR A 375 -5.42 12.73 21.46
N LEU A 376 -4.92 13.00 20.24
CA LEU A 376 -5.64 12.65 19.02
C LEU A 376 -5.59 11.15 18.75
N MET A 377 -4.46 10.49 19.05
CA MET A 377 -4.38 9.03 18.93
C MET A 377 -5.32 8.30 19.89
N GLY A 378 -5.54 8.82 21.10
CA GLY A 378 -6.56 8.31 22.03
C GLY A 378 -7.97 8.38 21.42
N LEU A 379 -8.33 9.55 20.88
CA LEU A 379 -9.60 9.74 20.15
C LEU A 379 -9.75 8.74 18.99
N TYR A 380 -8.68 8.48 18.24
CA TYR A 380 -8.68 7.54 17.12
C TYR A 380 -8.93 6.10 17.57
N CYS A 381 -8.32 5.67 18.67
CA CYS A 381 -8.56 4.35 19.26
C CYS A 381 -10.02 4.21 19.73
N GLU A 382 -10.57 5.23 20.39
CA GLU A 382 -11.97 5.24 20.81
C GLU A 382 -12.93 5.12 19.62
N TYR A 383 -12.70 5.89 18.56
CA TYR A 383 -13.48 5.81 17.33
C TYR A 383 -13.34 4.44 16.68
N PHE A 384 -12.14 3.88 16.61
CA PHE A 384 -11.91 2.57 16.05
C PHE A 384 -12.78 1.50 16.72
N GLU A 385 -12.73 1.40 18.05
CA GLU A 385 -13.51 0.42 18.80
C GLU A 385 -15.03 0.64 18.64
N LYS A 386 -15.48 1.90 18.76
CA LYS A 386 -16.89 2.28 18.58
C LYS A 386 -17.40 1.89 17.19
N ILE A 387 -16.64 2.19 16.14
CA ILE A 387 -17.03 1.91 14.76
C ILE A 387 -17.05 0.41 14.50
N ALA A 388 -16.01 -0.34 14.91
CA ALA A 388 -15.96 -1.78 14.71
C ALA A 388 -17.11 -2.50 15.44
N LEU A 389 -17.41 -2.09 16.68
CA LEU A 389 -18.50 -2.66 17.47
C LEU A 389 -19.88 -2.40 16.84
N GLU A 390 -20.12 -1.18 16.37
CA GLU A 390 -21.42 -0.84 15.77
C GLU A 390 -21.57 -1.45 14.37
N LEU A 391 -20.48 -1.53 13.60
CA LEU A 391 -20.46 -2.25 12.33
C LEU A 391 -20.83 -3.72 12.52
N LYS A 392 -20.28 -4.38 13.56
CA LYS A 392 -20.67 -5.73 13.95
C LYS A 392 -22.18 -5.84 14.15
N LYS A 393 -22.78 -4.96 14.96
CA LYS A 393 -24.23 -4.97 15.20
C LYS A 393 -25.04 -4.79 13.93
N ILE A 394 -24.64 -3.84 13.06
CA ILE A 394 -25.31 -3.60 11.78
C ILE A 394 -25.35 -4.89 10.95
N VAL A 395 -24.25 -5.63 10.90
CA VAL A 395 -24.15 -6.89 10.17
C VAL A 395 -24.98 -8.00 10.83
N GLU A 396 -24.91 -8.13 12.14
CA GLU A 396 -25.65 -9.15 12.91
C GLU A 396 -27.17 -8.96 12.84
N GLU A 397 -27.63 -7.72 12.72
CA GLU A 397 -29.04 -7.34 12.56
C GLU A 397 -29.52 -7.39 11.10
N SER A 398 -28.61 -7.59 10.14
CA SER A 398 -28.97 -7.59 8.72
C SER A 398 -29.75 -8.83 8.31
N GLU A 399 -30.69 -8.64 7.40
CA GLU A 399 -31.47 -9.69 6.77
C GLU A 399 -30.84 -10.08 5.43
N PHE A 400 -30.50 -11.37 5.27
CA PHE A 400 -29.89 -11.90 4.06
C PHE A 400 -30.94 -12.62 3.22
N VAL A 401 -30.99 -12.32 1.93
CA VAL A 401 -31.92 -12.96 0.99
C VAL A 401 -31.12 -13.89 0.09
N LEU A 402 -31.25 -15.20 0.31
CA LEU A 402 -30.66 -16.22 -0.55
C LEU A 402 -31.75 -16.85 -1.40
N VAL A 403 -31.62 -16.66 -2.72
CA VAL A 403 -32.68 -16.98 -3.68
C VAL A 403 -33.92 -16.15 -3.32
N ASP A 404 -34.92 -16.75 -2.68
CA ASP A 404 -36.16 -16.09 -2.25
C ASP A 404 -36.45 -16.28 -0.75
N ARG A 405 -35.44 -16.70 0.03
CA ARG A 405 -35.60 -16.93 1.47
C ARG A 405 -34.80 -15.92 2.27
N SER A 406 -35.51 -15.24 3.16
CA SER A 406 -34.91 -14.48 4.24
C SER A 406 -34.24 -15.42 5.25
N ILE A 407 -32.96 -15.19 5.49
CA ILE A 407 -32.18 -15.86 6.52
C ILE A 407 -31.45 -14.82 7.37
N ASN A 408 -31.34 -15.12 8.66
CA ASN A 408 -30.66 -14.27 9.62
C ASN A 408 -29.14 -14.51 9.63
N PHE A 409 -28.42 -13.58 10.25
CA PHE A 409 -26.97 -13.67 10.44
C PHE A 409 -26.53 -15.00 11.08
N ARG A 410 -27.25 -15.49 12.10
CA ARG A 410 -26.91 -16.76 12.77
C ARG A 410 -26.82 -17.93 11.79
N THR A 411 -27.71 -17.99 10.82
CA THR A 411 -27.72 -19.05 9.80
C THR A 411 -26.54 -18.91 8.83
N ILE A 412 -26.27 -17.68 8.36
CA ILE A 412 -25.12 -17.36 7.52
C ILE A 412 -23.79 -17.68 8.23
N SER A 413 -23.68 -17.29 9.50
CA SER A 413 -22.51 -17.54 10.34
C SER A 413 -22.18 -19.03 10.45
N LEU A 414 -23.18 -19.89 10.69
CA LEU A 414 -22.98 -21.34 10.75
C LEU A 414 -22.47 -21.89 9.41
N TYR A 415 -23.03 -21.43 8.30
CA TYR A 415 -22.61 -21.85 6.97
C TYR A 415 -21.18 -21.41 6.64
N ILE A 416 -20.82 -20.16 6.91
CA ILE A 416 -19.46 -19.63 6.69
C ILE A 416 -18.45 -20.39 7.56
N ASN A 417 -18.76 -20.62 8.83
CA ASN A 417 -17.92 -21.40 9.73
C ASN A 417 -17.64 -22.81 9.19
N ASP A 418 -18.67 -23.51 8.70
CA ASP A 418 -18.50 -24.83 8.09
C ASP A 418 -17.66 -24.77 6.81
N LYS A 419 -17.92 -23.79 5.93
CA LYS A 419 -17.15 -23.55 4.70
C LYS A 419 -15.66 -23.36 4.99
N ILE A 420 -15.31 -22.54 5.98
CA ILE A 420 -13.92 -22.25 6.33
C ILE A 420 -13.26 -23.47 6.95
N LYS A 421 -13.91 -24.14 7.91
CA LYS A 421 -13.36 -25.34 8.56
C LYS A 421 -13.12 -26.49 7.57
N ASN A 422 -13.98 -26.62 6.56
CA ASN A 422 -13.82 -27.64 5.52
C ASN A 422 -12.68 -27.33 4.54
N LYS A 423 -12.40 -26.05 4.26
CA LYS A 423 -11.35 -25.63 3.30
C LYS A 423 -9.98 -25.36 3.95
N ASN A 424 -9.96 -24.89 5.19
CA ASN A 424 -8.78 -24.31 5.84
C ASN A 424 -8.59 -24.87 7.25
N LYS A 425 -8.26 -26.16 7.37
CA LYS A 425 -8.21 -26.88 8.66
C LYS A 425 -7.15 -26.39 9.67
N ASN A 426 -6.19 -25.57 9.23
CA ASN A 426 -5.00 -25.23 10.01
C ASN A 426 -4.74 -23.71 10.15
N LEU A 427 -5.76 -22.86 10.00
CA LEU A 427 -5.58 -21.42 10.28
C LEU A 427 -5.37 -21.20 11.78
N ASN A 428 -4.48 -20.27 12.14
CA ASN A 428 -4.44 -19.76 13.51
C ASN A 428 -5.72 -18.94 13.79
N ASP A 429 -5.98 -18.64 15.07
CA ASP A 429 -7.22 -17.98 15.49
C ASP A 429 -7.43 -16.62 14.81
N GLU A 430 -6.37 -15.83 14.64
CA GLU A 430 -6.48 -14.50 14.02
C GLU A 430 -6.79 -14.57 12.52
N ASP A 431 -6.01 -15.36 11.77
CA ASP A 431 -6.25 -15.58 10.33
C ASP A 431 -7.64 -16.17 10.09
N TYR A 432 -8.11 -17.03 11.01
CA TYR A 432 -9.47 -17.54 10.99
C TYR A 432 -10.50 -16.42 11.16
N GLN A 433 -10.36 -15.55 12.17
CA GLN A 433 -11.32 -14.46 12.43
C GLN A 433 -11.38 -13.47 11.27
N VAL A 434 -10.23 -13.05 10.72
CA VAL A 434 -10.19 -12.16 9.55
C VAL A 434 -10.84 -12.81 8.33
N THR A 435 -10.55 -14.10 8.07
CA THR A 435 -11.17 -14.85 6.97
C THR A 435 -12.69 -14.99 7.16
N TYR A 436 -13.13 -15.28 8.38
CA TYR A 436 -14.54 -15.38 8.74
C TYR A 436 -15.28 -14.07 8.49
N TRP A 437 -14.79 -12.95 9.02
CA TRP A 437 -15.43 -11.65 8.82
C TRP A 437 -15.38 -11.18 7.37
N SER A 438 -14.31 -11.50 6.64
CA SER A 438 -14.21 -11.20 5.20
C SER A 438 -15.28 -11.93 4.39
N GLU A 439 -15.53 -13.21 4.71
CA GLU A 439 -16.63 -13.97 4.10
C GLU A 439 -17.99 -13.41 4.52
N VAL A 440 -18.17 -13.01 5.79
CA VAL A 440 -19.41 -12.36 6.25
C VAL A 440 -19.69 -11.09 5.45
N PHE A 441 -18.71 -10.22 5.25
CA PHE A 441 -18.88 -8.99 4.46
C PHE A 441 -19.13 -9.28 2.97
N ASN A 442 -18.51 -10.32 2.40
CA ASN A 442 -18.84 -10.77 1.05
C ASN A 442 -20.30 -11.20 0.94
N TYR A 443 -20.81 -11.95 1.92
CA TYR A 443 -22.22 -12.33 1.95
C TYR A 443 -23.14 -11.14 2.17
N LEU A 444 -22.74 -10.16 3.00
CA LEU A 444 -23.49 -8.92 3.17
C LEU A 444 -23.64 -8.18 1.84
N LYS A 445 -22.54 -8.03 1.09
CA LYS A 445 -22.48 -7.36 -0.21
C LYS A 445 -23.33 -8.07 -1.27
N GLN A 446 -23.31 -9.39 -1.28
CA GLN A 446 -24.00 -10.21 -2.29
C GLN A 446 -25.49 -10.41 -1.98
N PHE A 447 -25.84 -10.61 -0.70
CA PHE A 447 -27.16 -11.13 -0.31
C PHE A 447 -27.95 -10.22 0.63
N SER A 448 -27.39 -9.10 1.09
CA SER A 448 -28.08 -8.15 1.98
C SER A 448 -27.86 -6.71 1.51
N LYS A 449 -28.52 -6.32 0.41
CA LYS A 449 -28.37 -4.98 -0.19
C LYS A 449 -28.68 -3.85 0.81
N SER A 450 -29.73 -4.00 1.62
CA SER A 450 -30.10 -3.03 2.66
C SER A 450 -29.04 -2.95 3.77
N GLY A 451 -28.59 -4.09 4.28
CA GLY A 451 -27.53 -4.16 5.29
C GLY A 451 -26.19 -3.59 4.81
N CYS A 452 -25.79 -3.92 3.57
CA CYS A 452 -24.59 -3.37 2.94
C CYS A 452 -24.68 -1.84 2.82
N ASN A 453 -25.80 -1.30 2.34
CA ASN A 453 -26.00 0.15 2.25
C ASN A 453 -25.99 0.82 3.64
N LYS A 454 -26.58 0.18 4.66
CA LYS A 454 -26.55 0.67 6.05
C LYS A 454 -25.13 0.70 6.60
N ALA A 455 -24.34 -0.34 6.36
CA ALA A 455 -22.94 -0.42 6.77
C ALA A 455 -22.07 0.66 6.10
N LEU A 456 -22.16 0.81 4.77
CA LEU A 456 -21.42 1.83 4.03
C LEU A 456 -21.80 3.26 4.46
N SER A 457 -23.10 3.52 4.63
CA SER A 457 -23.59 4.82 5.10
C SER A 457 -23.10 5.14 6.52
N PHE A 458 -23.08 4.14 7.39
CA PHE A 458 -22.55 4.26 8.74
C PHE A 458 -21.05 4.58 8.74
N LEU A 459 -20.25 3.84 7.99
CA LEU A 459 -18.80 4.08 7.88
C LEU A 459 -18.51 5.51 7.39
N LYS A 460 -19.25 6.00 6.37
CA LYS A 460 -19.07 7.36 5.86
C LYS A 460 -19.51 8.44 6.85
N LYS A 461 -20.60 8.19 7.57
CA LYS A 461 -21.05 9.07 8.66
C LYS A 461 -19.96 9.17 9.74
N MET A 462 -19.37 8.04 10.12
CA MET A 462 -18.37 7.99 11.18
C MET A 462 -17.05 8.67 10.80
N GLU A 463 -16.64 8.55 9.54
CA GLU A 463 -15.52 9.35 9.00
C GLU A 463 -15.77 10.85 9.18
N THR A 464 -16.99 11.31 8.86
CA THR A 464 -17.38 12.72 8.99
C THR A 464 -17.40 13.18 10.45
N GLU A 465 -17.94 12.36 11.34
CA GLU A 465 -17.95 12.63 12.78
C GLU A 465 -16.52 12.71 13.34
N LEU A 466 -15.62 11.80 12.95
CA LEU A 466 -14.23 11.84 13.40
C LEU A 466 -13.55 13.12 12.96
N LYS A 467 -13.69 13.51 11.69
CA LYS A 467 -13.15 14.77 11.17
C LYS A 467 -13.64 15.98 11.97
N TYR A 468 -14.93 16.01 12.30
CA TYR A 468 -15.52 17.08 13.11
C TYR A 468 -14.92 17.12 14.52
N ASP A 469 -14.82 15.98 15.19
CA ASP A 469 -14.29 15.90 16.56
C ASP A 469 -12.79 16.23 16.62
N VAL A 470 -12.03 15.88 15.59
CA VAL A 470 -10.65 16.34 15.41
C VAL A 470 -10.59 17.87 15.36
N ILE A 471 -11.36 18.53 14.50
CA ILE A 471 -11.39 19.99 14.39
C ILE A 471 -11.80 20.66 15.70
N LYS A 472 -12.82 20.11 16.36
CA LYS A 472 -13.28 20.60 17.66
C LYS A 472 -12.18 20.52 18.70
N ARG A 473 -11.44 19.41 18.75
CA ARG A 473 -10.33 19.19 19.69
C ARG A 473 -9.16 20.15 19.48
N LEU A 474 -8.96 20.58 18.23
CA LEU A 474 -7.97 21.59 17.87
C LEU A 474 -8.40 23.04 18.21
N ASN A 475 -9.61 23.24 18.74
CA ASN A 475 -10.20 24.56 19.01
C ASN A 475 -10.21 25.48 17.78
N ARG A 476 -10.47 24.94 16.59
CA ARG A 476 -10.56 25.68 15.33
C ARG A 476 -11.96 25.62 14.72
N PRO A 477 -12.98 26.16 15.41
CA PRO A 477 -14.35 26.10 14.91
C PRO A 477 -14.48 26.87 13.58
N GLY A 478 -15.06 26.23 12.57
CA GLY A 478 -15.27 26.81 11.24
C GLY A 478 -14.14 26.56 10.23
N GLU A 479 -13.01 25.97 10.64
CA GLU A 479 -12.02 25.44 9.70
C GLU A 479 -12.38 24.02 9.24
N THR A 480 -12.00 23.68 8.01
CA THR A 480 -11.99 22.28 7.57
C THR A 480 -10.64 21.65 7.88
N VAL A 481 -10.62 20.31 7.97
CA VAL A 481 -9.38 19.52 8.05
C VAL A 481 -8.39 19.93 6.96
N GLY A 482 -8.90 20.26 5.77
CA GLY A 482 -8.05 20.64 4.66
C GLY A 482 -7.42 22.01 4.76
N THR A 483 -8.20 23.00 5.16
CA THR A 483 -7.69 24.36 5.39
C THR A 483 -6.59 24.35 6.44
N LEU A 484 -6.79 23.58 7.52
CA LEU A 484 -5.80 23.39 8.58
C LEU A 484 -4.49 22.81 8.04
N LEU A 485 -4.57 21.72 7.28
CA LEU A 485 -3.39 21.04 6.73
C LEU A 485 -2.61 21.95 5.78
N ILE A 486 -3.28 22.68 4.89
CA ILE A 486 -2.61 23.66 4.00
C ILE A 486 -1.89 24.74 4.82
N SER A 487 -2.59 25.33 5.81
CA SER A 487 -2.02 26.36 6.68
C SER A 487 -0.79 25.84 7.42
N LYS A 488 -0.91 24.67 8.05
CA LYS A 488 0.15 24.10 8.88
C LYS A 488 1.33 23.59 8.09
N THR A 489 1.09 23.00 6.92
CA THR A 489 2.18 22.68 6.01
C THR A 489 2.90 23.93 5.52
N THR A 490 2.18 25.03 5.27
CA THR A 490 2.81 26.31 4.90
C THR A 490 3.70 26.83 6.03
N GLU A 491 3.23 26.82 7.28
CA GLU A 491 4.02 27.18 8.46
C GLU A 491 5.26 26.28 8.60
N PHE A 492 5.09 24.96 8.42
CA PHE A 492 6.18 23.99 8.50
C PHE A 492 7.26 24.24 7.45
N VAL A 493 6.85 24.44 6.19
CA VAL A 493 7.73 24.75 5.06
C VAL A 493 8.47 26.08 5.25
N GLN A 494 7.88 27.07 5.94
CA GLN A 494 8.54 28.34 6.23
C GLN A 494 9.58 28.24 7.34
N ALA A 495 9.44 27.27 8.24
CA ALA A 495 10.35 27.05 9.36
C ALA A 495 11.60 26.24 8.99
N LEU A 496 11.49 25.42 7.94
CA LEU A 496 12.59 24.63 7.35
C LEU A 496 13.38 25.42 6.31
#